data_AF-A0A328SHQ1-F1
#
_entry.id   AF-A0A328SHQ1-F1
#
_cell.length_a   1.000
_cell.length_b   1.000
_cell.length_c   1.000
_cell.angle_alpha   90.00
_cell.angle_beta   90.00
_cell.angle_gamma   90.00
#
_symmetry.space_group_name_H-M   'P 1'
#
loop_
_entity.id
_entity.type
_entity.pdbx_description
1 polymer ?
#
loop_
_entity_poly.entity_id
_entity_poly.type
_entity_poly.pdbx_seq_one_letter_code
_entity_poly.pdbx_strand_id
1 'polypeptide(L)'
;MFTNIRKANGKYVIEKTRYGQRINYGTYDTPEDALKQKELLMKYNWIKNKSTGYDKKEHFPRYCVRENGQGKYIVKNKKNGKTFGSYKSRKYAGIIKKILPFYRDNVNIKRIEQQATNEFYRYITYDKLKGYYKFRHKNMVIETSKSLTYLLEERDLYLKYGADEELMCNATQIYRYDEDKLPPFPHPENITYDEKTKYNLRKQIRNSSLRIGSYQSYELALLIREYLLKNNWNMEYVNYIKDITAEIHNRNKYIVKNEKTYYIQRNVRKKRCYYGSYGNIHLARYVRDKLIENNWNKDDVGKYKNEYDGYNESQYYYDTTDIFLNV
;
A
#
# COMPACT_ATOMS: atom_id res chain seq x y z
N MET A 1 -10.07 -27.54 -15.85
CA MET A 1 -10.89 -26.58 -15.08
C MET A 1 -11.12 -25.34 -15.96
N PHE A 2 -12.37 -24.99 -16.29
CA PHE A 2 -12.66 -23.84 -17.15
C PHE A 2 -12.39 -22.53 -16.38
N THR A 3 -11.33 -21.81 -16.72
CA THR A 3 -11.06 -20.50 -16.11
C THR A 3 -12.21 -19.53 -16.37
N ASN A 4 -12.69 -18.84 -15.32
CA ASN A 4 -13.81 -17.87 -15.36
C ASN A 4 -15.22 -18.47 -15.63
N ILE A 5 -15.38 -19.80 -15.62
CA ILE A 5 -16.68 -20.47 -15.70
C ILE A 5 -16.82 -21.40 -14.49
N ARG A 6 -17.91 -21.28 -13.74
CA ARG A 6 -18.21 -22.16 -12.60
C ARG A 6 -19.59 -22.78 -12.73
N LYS A 7 -19.75 -24.04 -12.30
CA LYS A 7 -21.06 -24.69 -12.22
C LYS A 7 -21.73 -24.30 -10.91
N ALA A 8 -22.96 -23.79 -10.97
CA ALA A 8 -23.76 -23.40 -9.81
C ALA A 8 -25.23 -23.72 -10.09
N ASN A 9 -25.89 -24.47 -9.20
CA ASN A 9 -27.29 -24.87 -9.31
C ASN A 9 -27.64 -25.50 -10.67
N GLY A 10 -26.80 -26.44 -11.13
CA GLY A 10 -27.00 -27.11 -12.43
C GLY A 10 -26.63 -26.28 -13.66
N LYS A 11 -26.40 -24.97 -13.52
CA LYS A 11 -26.07 -24.05 -14.62
C LYS A 11 -24.60 -23.63 -14.63
N TYR A 12 -24.16 -23.02 -15.73
CA TYR A 12 -22.80 -22.54 -15.95
C TYR A 12 -22.75 -21.02 -15.88
N VAL A 13 -22.08 -20.48 -14.87
CA VAL A 13 -21.97 -19.03 -14.63
C VAL A 13 -20.62 -18.52 -15.12
N ILE A 14 -20.63 -17.51 -15.98
CA ILE A 14 -19.41 -16.81 -16.40
C ILE A 14 -19.16 -15.65 -15.45
N GLU A 15 -18.00 -15.67 -14.79
CA GLU A 15 -17.64 -14.63 -13.83
C GLU A 15 -16.15 -14.31 -13.91
N LYS A 16 -15.83 -13.01 -13.88
CA LYS A 16 -14.44 -12.56 -13.93
C LYS A 16 -14.20 -11.36 -13.03
N THR A 17 -13.09 -11.43 -12.31
CA THR A 17 -12.54 -10.27 -11.60
C THR A 17 -11.69 -9.43 -12.55
N ARG A 18 -12.05 -8.15 -12.72
CA ARG A 18 -11.30 -7.17 -13.52
C ARG A 18 -11.14 -5.90 -12.69
N TYR A 19 -9.90 -5.44 -12.51
CA TYR A 19 -9.62 -4.22 -11.77
C TYR A 19 -10.27 -4.21 -10.38
N GLY A 20 -10.21 -5.33 -9.66
CA GLY A 20 -10.82 -5.49 -8.34
C GLY A 20 -12.35 -5.56 -8.31
N GLN A 21 -13.01 -5.56 -9.46
CA GLN A 21 -14.46 -5.72 -9.59
C GLN A 21 -14.80 -7.14 -10.04
N ARG A 22 -15.61 -7.85 -9.26
CA ARG A 22 -16.13 -9.18 -9.62
C ARG A 22 -17.40 -8.99 -10.44
N ILE A 23 -17.39 -9.48 -11.68
CA ILE A 23 -18.45 -9.21 -12.65
C ILE A 23 -19.05 -10.52 -13.14
N ASN A 24 -20.37 -10.62 -13.04
CA ASN A 24 -21.16 -11.69 -13.62
C ASN A 24 -21.55 -11.34 -15.06
N TYR A 25 -21.23 -12.25 -15.99
CA TYR A 25 -21.45 -12.14 -17.43
C TYR A 25 -22.63 -13.00 -17.93
N GLY A 26 -23.40 -13.59 -17.04
CA GLY A 26 -24.57 -14.39 -17.36
C GLY A 26 -24.44 -15.81 -16.87
N THR A 27 -25.58 -16.51 -16.96
CA THR A 27 -25.74 -17.90 -16.57
C THR A 27 -26.29 -18.66 -17.78
N TYR A 28 -25.71 -19.82 -18.08
CA TYR A 28 -25.98 -20.61 -19.28
C TYR A 28 -26.37 -22.03 -18.87
N ASP A 29 -27.24 -22.66 -19.64
CA ASP A 29 -27.71 -24.02 -19.32
C ASP A 29 -26.67 -25.08 -19.71
N THR A 30 -25.90 -24.83 -20.77
CA THR A 30 -24.85 -25.74 -21.26
C THR A 30 -23.44 -25.15 -21.07
N PRO A 31 -22.40 -25.99 -20.93
CA PRO A 31 -21.02 -25.53 -20.92
C PRO A 31 -20.59 -24.95 -22.27
N GLU A 32 -21.10 -25.46 -23.39
CA GLU A 32 -20.77 -25.02 -24.75
C GLU A 32 -21.20 -23.57 -24.99
N ASP A 33 -22.40 -23.19 -24.55
CA ASP A 33 -22.88 -21.80 -24.68
C ASP A 33 -22.08 -20.84 -23.80
N ALA A 34 -21.73 -21.27 -22.58
CA ALA A 34 -20.86 -20.51 -21.70
C ALA A 34 -19.46 -20.29 -22.32
N LEU A 35 -18.93 -21.29 -23.02
CA LEU A 35 -17.64 -21.20 -23.72
C LEU A 35 -17.70 -20.23 -24.91
N LYS A 36 -18.71 -20.37 -25.79
CA LYS A 36 -18.93 -19.46 -26.92
C LYS A 36 -19.02 -18.01 -26.46
N GLN A 37 -19.81 -17.76 -25.40
CA GLN A 37 -19.93 -16.42 -24.86
C GLN A 37 -18.61 -15.93 -24.24
N LYS A 38 -17.88 -16.79 -23.53
CA LYS A 38 -16.57 -16.44 -22.97
C LYS A 38 -15.58 -16.03 -24.08
N GLU A 39 -15.54 -16.74 -25.19
CA GLU A 39 -14.68 -16.41 -26.33
C GLU A 39 -15.06 -15.05 -26.93
N LEU A 40 -16.36 -14.79 -27.08
CA LEU A 40 -16.87 -13.50 -27.52
C LEU A 40 -16.46 -12.37 -26.56
N LEU A 41 -16.62 -12.59 -25.25
CA LEU A 41 -16.18 -11.64 -24.23
C LEU A 41 -14.66 -11.41 -24.28
N MET A 42 -13.85 -12.44 -24.48
CA MET A 42 -12.40 -12.31 -24.63
C MET A 42 -12.04 -11.44 -25.83
N LYS A 43 -12.67 -11.67 -26.99
CA LYS A 43 -12.49 -10.88 -28.21
C LYS A 43 -12.81 -9.39 -28.00
N TYR A 44 -13.82 -9.08 -27.20
CA TYR A 44 -14.25 -7.70 -26.91
C TYR A 44 -13.76 -7.17 -25.55
N ASN A 45 -12.62 -7.67 -25.05
CA ASN A 45 -11.96 -7.20 -23.82
C ASN A 45 -12.85 -7.23 -22.56
N TRP A 46 -13.81 -8.14 -22.52
CA TRP A 46 -14.79 -8.34 -21.44
C TRP A 46 -15.73 -7.15 -21.25
N ILE A 47 -16.00 -6.37 -22.29
CA ILE A 47 -16.94 -5.24 -22.25
C ILE A 47 -18.33 -5.70 -22.67
N LYS A 48 -19.32 -5.66 -21.75
CA LYS A 48 -20.73 -5.87 -22.11
C LYS A 48 -21.20 -4.76 -23.04
N ASN A 49 -21.61 -5.14 -24.25
CA ASN A 49 -22.14 -4.27 -25.29
C ASN A 49 -22.97 -5.08 -26.33
N LYS A 50 -23.51 -4.41 -27.36
CA LYS A 50 -24.30 -5.03 -28.44
C LYS A 50 -23.56 -6.16 -29.16
N SER A 51 -22.28 -5.98 -29.46
CA SER A 51 -21.44 -6.99 -30.15
C SER A 51 -21.14 -8.22 -29.30
N THR A 52 -21.36 -8.13 -27.98
CA THR A 52 -21.26 -9.26 -27.04
C THR A 52 -22.64 -9.82 -26.65
N GLY A 53 -23.71 -9.42 -27.34
CA GLY A 53 -25.05 -9.98 -27.13
C GLY A 53 -25.81 -9.48 -25.89
N TYR A 54 -25.33 -8.44 -25.19
CA TYR A 54 -26.03 -7.92 -24.01
C TYR A 54 -27.01 -6.80 -24.37
N ASP A 55 -28.06 -6.67 -23.57
CA ASP A 55 -29.05 -5.60 -23.66
C ASP A 55 -28.47 -4.24 -23.29
N LYS A 56 -29.08 -3.17 -23.83
CA LYS A 56 -28.66 -1.77 -23.57
C LYS A 56 -28.53 -1.45 -22.07
N LYS A 57 -29.35 -2.07 -21.21
CA LYS A 57 -29.34 -1.87 -19.75
C LYS A 57 -28.08 -2.44 -19.09
N GLU A 58 -27.46 -3.45 -19.71
CA GLU A 58 -26.26 -4.11 -19.21
C GLU A 58 -24.96 -3.57 -19.84
N HIS A 59 -25.08 -2.68 -20.83
CA HIS A 59 -23.91 -2.13 -21.52
C HIS A 59 -23.02 -1.36 -20.55
N PHE A 60 -21.72 -1.59 -20.65
CA PHE A 60 -20.79 -0.79 -19.87
C PHE A 60 -20.69 0.63 -20.45
N PRO A 61 -20.49 1.65 -19.59
CA PRO A 61 -20.32 3.02 -20.06
C PRO A 61 -19.12 3.15 -21.00
N ARG A 62 -19.28 3.99 -22.03
CA ARG A 62 -18.22 4.26 -23.01
C ARG A 62 -17.51 5.56 -22.67
N TYR A 63 -16.18 5.54 -22.77
CA TYR A 63 -15.33 6.69 -22.48
C TYR A 63 -14.47 7.08 -23.68
N CYS A 64 -14.08 8.34 -23.77
CA CYS A 64 -13.06 8.82 -24.70
C CYS A 64 -12.01 9.67 -23.98
N VAL A 65 -10.81 9.73 -24.54
CA VAL A 65 -9.76 10.65 -24.10
C VAL A 65 -9.85 11.91 -24.96
N ARG A 66 -9.81 13.09 -24.34
CA ARG A 66 -9.72 14.38 -25.01
C ARG A 66 -8.56 15.18 -24.43
N GLU A 67 -7.91 15.96 -25.24
CA GLU A 67 -6.96 16.97 -24.78
C GLU A 67 -7.72 18.24 -24.38
N ASN A 68 -7.29 18.89 -23.31
CA ASN A 68 -7.79 20.19 -22.88
C ASN A 68 -6.89 21.30 -23.43
N GLY A 69 -7.33 22.56 -23.31
CA GLY A 69 -6.55 23.72 -23.80
C GLY A 69 -5.21 23.97 -23.08
N GLN A 70 -4.83 23.13 -22.11
CA GLN A 70 -3.56 23.21 -21.37
C GLN A 70 -2.61 22.06 -21.71
N GLY A 71 -2.85 21.30 -22.79
CA GLY A 71 -2.03 20.15 -23.19
C GLY A 71 -2.14 18.92 -22.28
N LYS A 72 -3.19 18.84 -21.45
CA LYS A 72 -3.48 17.68 -20.58
C LYS A 72 -4.66 16.88 -21.12
N TYR A 73 -4.73 15.62 -20.76
CA TYR A 73 -5.72 14.66 -21.22
C TYR A 73 -6.76 14.37 -20.15
N ILE A 74 -8.03 14.53 -20.51
CA ILE A 74 -9.19 14.22 -19.68
C ILE A 74 -9.92 13.00 -20.24
N VAL A 75 -10.55 12.21 -19.36
CA VAL A 75 -11.38 11.07 -19.79
C VAL A 75 -12.85 11.42 -19.65
N LYS A 76 -13.60 11.45 -20.76
CA LYS A 76 -15.00 11.87 -20.81
C LYS A 76 -15.93 10.68 -21.03
N ASN A 77 -16.95 10.54 -20.20
CA ASN A 77 -18.06 9.60 -20.39
C ASN A 77 -18.93 10.09 -21.55
N LYS A 78 -19.16 9.22 -22.54
CA LYS A 78 -19.91 9.56 -23.75
C LYS A 78 -21.42 9.70 -23.54
N LYS A 79 -21.98 9.11 -22.48
CA LYS A 79 -23.42 9.11 -22.20
C LYS A 79 -23.85 10.37 -21.46
N ASN A 80 -23.19 10.69 -20.35
CA ASN A 80 -23.58 11.80 -19.47
C ASN A 80 -22.61 13.00 -19.53
N GLY A 81 -21.53 12.92 -20.31
CA GLY A 81 -20.56 13.99 -20.46
C GLY A 81 -19.61 14.19 -19.27
N LYS A 82 -19.75 13.43 -18.18
CA LYS A 82 -18.90 13.54 -16.98
C LYS A 82 -17.43 13.29 -17.34
N THR A 83 -16.55 14.16 -16.84
CA THR A 83 -15.11 14.09 -17.07
C THR A 83 -14.38 13.59 -15.84
N PHE A 84 -13.23 12.95 -16.06
CA PHE A 84 -12.40 12.34 -15.03
C PHE A 84 -10.94 12.70 -15.25
N GLY A 85 -10.33 13.21 -14.18
CA GLY A 85 -8.91 13.54 -14.08
C GLY A 85 -8.45 14.63 -15.05
N SER A 86 -7.15 14.89 -15.01
CA SER A 86 -6.43 15.78 -15.91
C SER A 86 -4.98 15.30 -15.98
N TYR A 87 -4.68 14.44 -16.93
CA TYR A 87 -3.46 13.65 -17.00
C TYR A 87 -2.48 14.21 -18.02
N LYS A 88 -1.19 14.23 -17.69
CA LYS A 88 -0.17 14.70 -18.65
C LYS A 88 0.15 13.67 -19.75
N SER A 89 -0.04 12.38 -19.48
CA SER A 89 0.20 11.29 -20.45
C SER A 89 -1.11 10.83 -21.11
N ARG A 90 -1.17 10.91 -22.45
CA ARG A 90 -2.27 10.35 -23.26
C ARG A 90 -2.41 8.86 -23.06
N LYS A 91 -1.27 8.14 -22.98
CA LYS A 91 -1.26 6.70 -22.75
C LYS A 91 -1.86 6.36 -21.39
N TYR A 92 -1.50 7.09 -20.34
CA TYR A 92 -2.07 6.93 -19.00
C TYR A 92 -3.59 7.20 -18.99
N ALA A 93 -4.04 8.29 -19.59
CA ALA A 93 -5.48 8.56 -19.78
C ALA A 93 -6.19 7.43 -20.57
N GLY A 94 -5.50 6.83 -21.53
CA GLY A 94 -5.95 5.65 -22.27
C GLY A 94 -6.15 4.41 -21.39
N ILE A 95 -5.31 4.21 -20.37
CA ILE A 95 -5.47 3.14 -19.38
C ILE A 95 -6.67 3.44 -18.47
N ILE A 96 -6.80 4.67 -17.97
CA ILE A 96 -7.96 5.10 -17.18
C ILE A 96 -9.27 4.86 -17.95
N LYS A 97 -9.31 5.22 -19.25
CA LYS A 97 -10.43 4.92 -20.16
C LYS A 97 -10.77 3.43 -20.24
N LYS A 98 -9.78 2.53 -20.15
CA LYS A 98 -10.00 1.07 -20.17
C LYS A 98 -10.56 0.55 -18.84
N ILE A 99 -10.23 1.19 -17.72
CA ILE A 99 -10.62 0.74 -16.36
C ILE A 99 -12.02 1.25 -15.98
N LEU A 100 -12.33 2.50 -16.28
CA LEU A 100 -13.59 3.17 -15.90
C LEU A 100 -14.87 2.38 -16.22
N PRO A 101 -15.03 1.70 -17.37
CA PRO A 101 -16.25 0.94 -17.69
C PRO A 101 -16.65 -0.10 -16.61
N PHE A 102 -15.67 -0.67 -15.91
CA PHE A 102 -15.89 -1.75 -14.94
C PHE A 102 -16.46 -1.24 -13.60
N TYR A 103 -16.40 0.07 -13.33
CA TYR A 103 -16.90 0.70 -12.11
C TYR A 103 -18.33 1.27 -12.25
N ARG A 104 -18.88 1.28 -13.48
CA ARG A 104 -20.23 1.76 -13.80
C ARG A 104 -20.52 3.13 -13.15
N ASP A 105 -21.43 3.16 -12.18
CA ASP A 105 -21.86 4.39 -11.49
C ASP A 105 -21.09 4.63 -10.18
N ASN A 106 -20.44 3.61 -9.61
CA ASN A 106 -19.67 3.71 -8.35
C ASN A 106 -18.19 4.05 -8.63
N VAL A 107 -17.98 5.21 -9.25
CA VAL A 107 -16.64 5.64 -9.69
C VAL A 107 -15.89 6.33 -8.55
N ASN A 108 -14.96 5.61 -7.93
CA ASN A 108 -13.92 6.20 -7.08
C ASN A 108 -12.66 6.43 -7.93
N ILE A 109 -12.44 7.69 -8.33
CA ILE A 109 -11.36 8.03 -9.26
C ILE A 109 -9.96 7.74 -8.69
N LYS A 110 -9.74 7.95 -7.39
CA LYS A 110 -8.44 7.69 -6.75
C LYS A 110 -8.05 6.21 -6.85
N ARG A 111 -9.01 5.31 -6.61
CA ARG A 111 -8.80 3.86 -6.74
C ARG A 111 -8.51 3.45 -8.19
N ILE A 112 -9.19 4.08 -9.14
CA ILE A 112 -8.98 3.84 -10.58
C ILE A 112 -7.59 4.34 -11.01
N GLU A 113 -7.16 5.49 -10.52
CA GLU A 113 -5.81 6.03 -10.77
C GLU A 113 -4.73 5.11 -10.20
N GLN A 114 -4.90 4.61 -8.97
CA GLN A 114 -3.96 3.64 -8.40
C GLN A 114 -3.85 2.37 -9.28
N GLN A 115 -4.98 1.85 -9.77
CA GLN A 115 -4.98 0.70 -10.67
C GLN A 115 -4.35 1.02 -12.03
N ALA A 116 -4.61 2.22 -12.56
CA ALA A 116 -3.99 2.66 -13.81
C ALA A 116 -2.49 2.83 -13.68
N THR A 117 -1.99 3.32 -12.55
CA THR A 117 -0.55 3.42 -12.26
C THR A 117 0.08 2.03 -12.23
N ASN A 118 -0.56 1.08 -11.54
CA ASN A 118 -0.08 -0.30 -11.50
C ASN A 118 -0.08 -0.96 -12.89
N GLU A 119 -1.09 -0.70 -13.73
CA GLU A 119 -1.10 -1.18 -15.11
C GLU A 119 -0.06 -0.47 -15.99
N PHE A 120 0.14 0.83 -15.80
CA PHE A 120 1.11 1.63 -16.55
C PHE A 120 2.54 1.15 -16.28
N TYR A 121 2.86 0.77 -15.03
CA TYR A 121 4.17 0.27 -14.64
C TYR A 121 4.23 -1.24 -14.45
N ARG A 122 3.24 -2.00 -14.93
CA ARG A 122 3.09 -3.44 -14.67
C ARG A 122 4.34 -4.28 -14.92
N TYR A 123 5.15 -3.88 -15.89
CA TYR A 123 6.38 -4.60 -16.28
C TYR A 123 7.65 -3.91 -15.81
N ILE A 124 7.55 -2.74 -15.19
CA ILE A 124 8.70 -1.98 -14.71
C ILE A 124 8.80 -2.15 -13.20
N THR A 125 9.97 -2.53 -12.74
CA THR A 125 10.32 -2.54 -11.32
C THR A 125 11.53 -1.65 -11.10
N TYR A 126 11.74 -1.15 -9.89
CA TYR A 126 12.91 -0.35 -9.57
C TYR A 126 13.80 -1.11 -8.59
N ASP A 127 15.04 -1.38 -9.00
CA ASP A 127 16.08 -1.92 -8.13
C ASP A 127 16.71 -0.77 -7.34
N LYS A 128 16.20 -0.58 -6.13
CA LYS A 128 16.65 0.47 -5.21
C LYS A 128 18.12 0.29 -4.79
N LEU A 129 18.65 -0.94 -4.82
CA LEU A 129 20.03 -1.23 -4.39
C LEU A 129 21.03 -0.69 -5.41
N LYS A 130 20.73 -0.94 -6.67
CA LYS A 130 21.62 -0.63 -7.80
C LYS A 130 21.25 0.67 -8.53
N GLY A 131 20.13 1.29 -8.15
CA GLY A 131 19.70 2.58 -8.67
C GLY A 131 19.22 2.54 -10.12
N TYR A 132 18.66 1.41 -10.57
CA TYR A 132 18.17 1.25 -11.93
C TYR A 132 16.79 0.62 -11.99
N TYR A 133 16.03 0.94 -13.02
CA TYR A 133 14.78 0.28 -13.36
C TYR A 133 15.06 -1.02 -14.12
N LYS A 134 14.14 -1.99 -13.99
CA LYS A 134 14.16 -3.28 -14.67
C LYS A 134 12.85 -3.46 -15.41
N PHE A 135 12.92 -3.74 -16.71
CA PHE A 135 11.78 -4.26 -17.46
C PHE A 135 11.76 -5.78 -17.38
N ARG A 136 10.65 -6.33 -16.86
CA ARG A 136 10.44 -7.77 -16.71
C ARG A 136 9.22 -8.24 -17.49
N HIS A 137 9.37 -9.31 -18.25
CA HIS A 137 8.29 -9.95 -18.97
C HIS A 137 8.42 -11.48 -18.88
N LYS A 138 7.32 -12.19 -18.58
CA LYS A 138 7.31 -13.65 -18.38
C LYS A 138 8.43 -14.15 -17.42
N ASN A 139 8.59 -13.47 -16.28
CA ASN A 139 9.61 -13.70 -15.24
C ASN A 139 11.07 -13.41 -15.63
N MET A 140 11.37 -13.15 -16.90
CA MET A 140 12.70 -12.76 -17.36
C MET A 140 12.93 -11.26 -17.19
N VAL A 141 14.18 -10.85 -16.95
CA VAL A 141 14.62 -9.46 -17.06
C VAL A 141 15.03 -9.25 -18.51
N ILE A 142 14.34 -8.34 -19.19
CA ILE A 142 14.61 -8.04 -20.60
C ILE A 142 15.66 -6.93 -20.70
N GLU A 143 15.48 -5.86 -19.93
CA GLU A 143 16.35 -4.68 -20.00
C GLU A 143 16.47 -4.01 -18.62
N THR A 144 17.60 -3.33 -18.38
CA THR A 144 17.87 -2.56 -17.17
C THR A 144 18.45 -1.19 -17.51
N SER A 145 17.94 -0.12 -16.89
CA SER A 145 18.44 1.24 -17.15
C SER A 145 18.24 2.17 -15.97
N LYS A 146 19.12 3.16 -15.82
CA LYS A 146 18.91 4.27 -14.86
C LYS A 146 17.79 5.21 -15.30
N SER A 147 17.49 5.27 -16.59
CA SER A 147 16.41 6.11 -17.13
C SER A 147 15.09 5.34 -17.16
N LEU A 148 14.08 5.88 -16.47
CA LEU A 148 12.73 5.32 -16.49
C LEU A 148 12.09 5.49 -17.88
N THR A 149 12.27 6.65 -18.50
CA THR A 149 11.68 6.95 -19.81
C THR A 149 12.20 5.97 -20.85
N TYR A 150 13.52 5.80 -20.96
CA TYR A 150 14.15 4.80 -21.84
C TYR A 150 13.55 3.41 -21.64
N LEU A 151 13.44 2.96 -20.39
CA LEU A 151 12.90 1.62 -20.13
C LEU A 151 11.41 1.47 -20.47
N LEU A 152 10.63 2.55 -20.43
CA LEU A 152 9.24 2.55 -20.88
C LEU A 152 9.14 2.46 -22.41
N GLU A 153 10.11 3.04 -23.14
CA GLU A 153 10.23 2.95 -24.61
C GLU A 153 10.57 1.53 -25.03
N GLU A 154 11.63 0.95 -24.44
CA GLU A 154 12.07 -0.44 -24.69
C GLU A 154 10.96 -1.43 -24.39
N ARG A 155 10.25 -1.25 -23.25
CA ARG A 155 9.10 -2.06 -22.92
C ARG A 155 8.03 -2.01 -24.01
N ASP A 156 7.74 -0.84 -24.56
CA ASP A 156 6.68 -0.69 -25.55
C ASP A 156 7.04 -1.31 -26.90
N LEU A 157 8.30 -1.18 -27.31
CA LEU A 157 8.84 -1.84 -28.49
C LEU A 157 8.75 -3.36 -28.33
N TYR A 158 9.27 -3.89 -27.23
CA TYR A 158 9.26 -5.32 -26.94
C TYR A 158 7.83 -5.88 -26.87
N LEU A 159 6.89 -5.18 -26.22
CA LEU A 159 5.50 -5.65 -26.14
C LEU A 159 4.77 -5.62 -27.50
N LYS A 160 5.24 -4.81 -28.45
CA LYS A 160 4.66 -4.69 -29.79
C LYS A 160 5.27 -5.69 -30.78
N TYR A 161 6.59 -5.85 -30.74
CA TYR A 161 7.36 -6.60 -31.75
C TYR A 161 7.97 -7.91 -31.21
N GLY A 162 7.86 -8.19 -29.91
CA GLY A 162 8.38 -9.41 -29.31
C GLY A 162 9.87 -9.30 -28.99
N ALA A 163 10.64 -10.32 -29.36
CA ALA A 163 12.11 -10.33 -29.24
C ALA A 163 12.79 -10.17 -30.62
N ASP A 164 12.04 -9.77 -31.63
CA ASP A 164 12.52 -9.54 -32.99
C ASP A 164 13.18 -8.16 -33.07
N GLU A 165 14.50 -8.13 -32.92
CA GLU A 165 15.30 -6.89 -32.89
C GLU A 165 15.27 -6.14 -34.22
N GLU A 166 15.17 -6.86 -35.36
CA GLU A 166 15.11 -6.25 -36.68
C GLU A 166 13.81 -5.44 -36.85
N LEU A 167 12.68 -6.00 -36.41
CA LEU A 167 11.41 -5.28 -36.39
C LEU A 167 11.38 -4.10 -35.41
N MET A 168 12.12 -4.18 -34.29
CA MET A 168 12.25 -3.06 -33.35
C MET A 168 13.08 -1.91 -33.94
N CYS A 169 14.21 -2.22 -34.59
CA CYS A 169 15.06 -1.23 -35.25
C CYS A 169 14.33 -0.53 -36.42
N ASN A 170 13.48 -1.26 -37.14
CA ASN A 170 12.67 -0.72 -38.22
C ASN A 170 11.40 0.02 -37.74
N ALA A 171 11.18 0.12 -36.43
CA ALA A 171 10.00 0.78 -35.88
C ALA A 171 10.07 2.31 -36.06
N THR A 172 9.25 2.83 -36.98
CA THR A 172 9.15 4.28 -37.25
C THR A 172 8.36 5.06 -36.19
N GLN A 173 7.65 4.36 -35.28
CA GLN A 173 6.83 4.98 -34.23
C GLN A 173 7.29 4.52 -32.85
N ILE A 174 8.25 5.23 -32.28
CA ILE A 174 8.65 5.10 -30.88
C ILE A 174 7.85 6.10 -30.06
N TYR A 175 7.16 5.63 -29.02
CA TYR A 175 6.51 6.52 -28.07
C TYR A 175 7.61 7.17 -27.22
N ARG A 176 7.84 8.47 -27.35
CA ARG A 176 8.80 9.19 -26.50
C ARG A 176 8.16 9.64 -25.19
N TYR A 177 8.83 9.36 -24.08
CA TYR A 177 8.34 9.73 -22.75
C TYR A 177 9.11 10.93 -22.20
N ASP A 178 8.38 11.92 -21.70
CA ASP A 178 8.93 12.99 -20.87
C ASP A 178 8.64 12.68 -19.39
N GLU A 179 9.66 12.76 -18.53
CA GLU A 179 9.54 12.42 -17.10
C GLU A 179 8.44 13.23 -16.40
N ASP A 180 8.32 14.52 -16.73
CA ASP A 180 7.34 15.41 -16.12
C ASP A 180 5.89 15.04 -16.50
N LYS A 181 5.69 14.24 -17.56
CA LYS A 181 4.39 13.79 -18.04
C LYS A 181 3.99 12.40 -17.53
N LEU A 182 4.87 11.71 -16.80
CA LEU A 182 4.61 10.38 -16.28
C LEU A 182 3.68 10.41 -15.04
N PRO A 183 2.81 9.39 -14.85
CA PRO A 183 2.15 9.21 -13.56
C PRO A 183 3.18 8.85 -12.48
N PRO A 184 2.92 9.13 -11.19
CA PRO A 184 3.84 8.80 -10.11
C PRO A 184 4.25 7.32 -10.14
N PHE A 185 5.56 7.04 -10.07
CA PHE A 185 6.04 5.67 -10.03
C PHE A 185 5.69 5.04 -8.65
N PRO A 186 5.06 3.85 -8.60
CA PRO A 186 4.73 3.21 -7.34
C PRO A 186 6.01 2.71 -6.68
N HIS A 187 6.47 3.42 -5.66
CA HIS A 187 7.49 2.89 -4.77
C HIS A 187 6.83 1.90 -3.78
N PRO A 188 7.45 0.75 -3.49
CA PRO A 188 6.93 -0.17 -2.48
C PRO A 188 6.70 0.58 -1.18
N GLU A 189 5.49 0.40 -0.62
CA GLU A 189 4.98 1.12 0.54
C GLU A 189 5.98 1.08 1.70
N ASN A 190 6.18 2.24 2.33
CA ASN A 190 7.01 2.33 3.54
C ASN A 190 6.31 1.70 4.75
N ILE A 191 5.02 1.35 4.65
CA ILE A 191 4.22 0.82 5.76
C ILE A 191 3.80 -0.61 5.40
N THR A 192 4.12 -1.57 6.26
CA THR A 192 3.72 -2.97 6.08
C THR A 192 3.02 -3.49 7.33
N TYR A 193 1.99 -4.32 7.17
CA TYR A 193 1.28 -4.96 8.29
C TYR A 193 1.98 -6.27 8.72
N ASP A 194 2.07 -6.49 10.04
CA ASP A 194 2.59 -7.69 10.70
C ASP A 194 1.71 -7.97 11.93
N GLU A 195 1.18 -9.18 12.08
CA GLU A 195 0.30 -9.56 13.18
C GLU A 195 0.94 -9.37 14.58
N LYS A 196 2.26 -9.45 14.70
CA LYS A 196 2.97 -9.30 15.99
C LYS A 196 3.25 -7.84 16.35
N THR A 197 3.45 -6.99 15.36
CA THR A 197 3.92 -5.60 15.55
C THR A 197 3.00 -4.56 14.91
N LYS A 198 1.84 -4.98 14.42
CA LYS A 198 0.80 -4.19 13.73
C LYS A 198 1.33 -3.49 12.48
N TYR A 199 1.60 -2.19 12.51
CA TYR A 199 1.99 -1.44 11.31
C TYR A 199 3.45 -0.99 11.38
N ASN A 200 4.31 -1.60 10.58
CA ASN A 200 5.74 -1.28 10.53
C ASN A 200 6.05 -0.20 9.51
N LEU A 201 6.63 0.91 9.95
CA LEU A 201 7.19 1.92 9.07
C LEU A 201 8.67 1.66 8.84
N ARG A 202 9.05 1.53 7.58
CA ARG A 202 10.44 1.36 7.14
C ARG A 202 10.72 2.31 6.00
N LYS A 203 11.89 2.93 6.03
CA LYS A 203 12.45 3.63 4.87
C LYS A 203 13.58 2.80 4.30
N GLN A 204 13.52 2.52 3.01
CA GLN A 204 14.68 1.98 2.30
C GLN A 204 15.67 3.12 2.02
N ILE A 205 16.90 2.98 2.52
CA ILE A 205 18.02 3.88 2.26
C ILE A 205 19.11 3.04 1.60
N ARG A 206 19.28 3.22 0.28
CA ARG A 206 20.24 2.46 -0.55
C ARG A 206 20.04 0.94 -0.37
N ASN A 207 21.05 0.26 0.20
CA ASN A 207 21.07 -1.18 0.44
C ASN A 207 20.54 -1.63 1.80
N SER A 208 20.03 -0.70 2.60
CA SER A 208 19.58 -0.97 3.96
C SER A 208 18.14 -0.52 4.15
N SER A 209 17.36 -1.32 4.88
CA SER A 209 16.07 -0.87 5.37
C SER A 209 16.26 -0.23 6.74
N LEU A 210 16.06 1.08 6.82
CA LEU A 210 15.95 1.78 8.10
C LEU A 210 14.54 1.54 8.64
N ARG A 211 14.43 0.68 9.66
CA ARG A 211 13.20 0.56 10.43
C ARG A 211 13.04 1.81 11.27
N ILE A 212 11.93 2.52 11.06
CA ILE A 212 11.57 3.70 11.84
C ILE A 212 10.84 3.26 13.10
N GLY A 213 9.87 2.36 12.95
CA GLY A 213 9.03 1.97 14.07
C GLY A 213 7.96 0.95 13.72
N SER A 214 7.23 0.56 14.75
CA SER A 214 5.96 -0.17 14.66
C SER A 214 4.88 0.63 15.40
N TYR A 215 3.68 0.69 14.83
CA TYR A 215 2.61 1.54 15.31
C TYR A 215 1.30 0.77 15.44
N GLN A 216 0.48 1.19 16.41
CA GLN A 216 -0.75 0.50 16.79
C GLN A 216 -1.87 0.64 15.75
N SER A 217 -1.84 1.70 14.94
CA SER A 217 -2.81 1.97 13.88
C SER A 217 -2.11 2.39 12.59
N TYR A 218 -2.80 2.22 11.46
CA TYR A 218 -2.31 2.63 10.15
C TYR A 218 -2.23 4.16 10.06
N GLU A 219 -3.20 4.86 10.64
CA GLU A 219 -3.31 6.32 10.65
C GLU A 219 -2.09 6.96 11.32
N LEU A 220 -1.64 6.41 12.45
CA LEU A 220 -0.45 6.89 13.14
C LEU A 220 0.83 6.64 12.32
N ALA A 221 0.96 5.45 11.72
CA ALA A 221 2.09 5.13 10.84
C ALA A 221 2.15 6.07 9.62
N LEU A 222 0.97 6.39 9.06
CA LEU A 222 0.83 7.31 7.94
C LEU A 222 1.19 8.74 8.34
N LEU A 223 0.69 9.20 9.48
CA LEU A 223 0.94 10.56 9.95
C LEU A 223 2.43 10.79 10.24
N ILE A 224 3.10 9.83 10.87
CA ILE A 224 4.56 9.86 11.07
C ILE A 224 5.30 9.84 9.73
N ARG A 225 4.83 9.04 8.75
CA ARG A 225 5.39 9.05 7.39
C ARG A 225 5.27 10.42 6.74
N GLU A 226 4.11 11.07 6.81
CA GLU A 226 3.89 12.40 6.22
C GLU A 226 4.75 13.47 6.91
N TYR A 227 4.88 13.41 8.24
CA TYR A 227 5.78 14.28 8.99
C TYR A 227 7.25 14.12 8.55
N LEU A 228 7.74 12.88 8.44
CA LEU A 228 9.10 12.62 7.98
C LEU A 228 9.30 13.01 6.52
N LEU A 229 8.27 12.85 5.68
CA LEU A 229 8.30 13.27 4.28
C LEU A 229 8.38 14.80 4.15
N LYS A 230 7.58 15.54 4.92
CA LYS A 230 7.62 17.02 4.98
C LYS A 230 8.99 17.55 5.40
N ASN A 231 9.68 16.82 6.28
CA ASN A 231 11.03 17.15 6.75
C ASN A 231 12.15 16.50 5.92
N ASN A 232 11.85 16.08 4.67
CA ASN A 232 12.81 15.45 3.75
C ASN A 232 13.56 14.24 4.33
N TRP A 233 12.98 13.59 5.35
CA TRP A 233 13.60 12.52 6.11
C TRP A 233 14.99 12.87 6.65
N ASN A 234 15.17 14.11 7.07
CA ASN A 234 16.37 14.53 7.78
C ASN A 234 16.60 13.58 8.98
N MET A 235 17.87 13.16 9.15
CA MET A 235 18.24 12.13 10.12
C MET A 235 17.99 12.53 11.57
N GLU A 236 18.01 13.83 11.90
CA GLU A 236 17.67 14.33 13.24
C GLU A 236 16.22 14.00 13.58
N TYR A 237 15.28 14.33 12.68
CA TYR A 237 13.87 14.01 12.84
C TYR A 237 13.60 12.50 12.82
N VAL A 238 14.34 11.76 12.00
CA VAL A 238 14.23 10.30 11.97
C VAL A 238 14.69 9.68 13.29
N ASN A 239 15.81 10.14 13.85
CA ASN A 239 16.30 9.66 15.13
C ASN A 239 15.36 10.07 16.27
N TYR A 240 14.88 11.31 16.29
CA TYR A 240 13.87 11.78 17.23
C TYR A 240 12.63 10.88 17.26
N ILE A 241 12.06 10.56 16.08
CA ILE A 241 10.91 9.64 15.99
C ILE A 241 11.27 8.23 16.46
N LYS A 242 12.46 7.73 16.13
CA LYS A 242 12.92 6.40 16.57
C LYS A 242 13.06 6.34 18.08
N ASP A 243 13.61 7.38 18.70
CA ASP A 243 13.83 7.47 20.13
C ASP A 243 12.51 7.51 20.88
N ILE A 244 11.56 8.35 20.44
CA ILE A 244 10.19 8.36 20.97
C ILE A 244 9.51 7.01 20.77
N THR A 245 9.64 6.41 19.58
CA THR A 245 9.03 5.11 19.31
C THR A 245 9.63 4.01 20.20
N ALA A 246 10.92 4.05 20.47
CA ALA A 246 11.60 3.13 21.38
C ALA A 246 11.16 3.34 22.82
N GLU A 247 11.00 4.60 23.25
CA GLU A 247 10.48 4.97 24.57
C GLU A 247 9.07 4.42 24.77
N ILE A 248 8.16 4.64 23.81
CA ILE A 248 6.79 4.11 23.83
C ILE A 248 6.78 2.58 23.93
N HIS A 249 7.59 1.88 23.14
CA HIS A 249 7.64 0.42 23.18
C HIS A 249 8.24 -0.13 24.48
N ASN A 250 9.27 0.53 25.02
CA ASN A 250 9.91 0.14 26.28
C ASN A 250 9.15 0.65 27.50
N ARG A 251 8.14 1.51 27.33
CA ARG A 251 7.37 2.16 28.39
C ARG A 251 6.74 1.20 29.38
N ASN A 252 6.45 -0.03 28.95
CA ASN A 252 5.90 -1.08 29.81
C ASN A 252 6.81 -2.31 29.89
N LYS A 253 8.10 -2.17 29.52
CA LYS A 253 9.08 -3.26 29.64
C LYS A 253 9.11 -3.74 31.10
N TYR A 254 9.16 -5.07 31.27
CA TYR A 254 9.07 -5.75 32.57
C TYR A 254 7.75 -5.60 33.32
N ILE A 255 6.76 -4.91 32.76
CA ILE A 255 5.43 -4.78 33.34
C ILE A 255 4.46 -5.65 32.56
N VAL A 256 3.80 -6.57 33.24
CA VAL A 256 2.75 -7.41 32.68
C VAL A 256 1.42 -7.03 33.30
N LYS A 257 0.40 -6.81 32.46
CA LYS A 257 -0.97 -6.57 32.91
C LYS A 257 -1.70 -7.91 33.02
N ASN A 258 -2.32 -8.17 34.15
CA ASN A 258 -3.30 -9.25 34.32
C ASN A 258 -4.58 -8.65 34.90
N GLU A 259 -5.69 -8.73 34.17
CA GLU A 259 -6.99 -8.15 34.52
C GLU A 259 -6.91 -6.69 35.02
N LYS A 260 -6.85 -6.49 36.34
CA LYS A 260 -6.85 -5.20 37.04
C LYS A 260 -5.51 -4.85 37.71
N THR A 261 -4.50 -5.70 37.58
CA THR A 261 -3.21 -5.56 38.27
C THR A 261 -2.03 -5.58 37.30
N TYR A 262 -1.00 -4.83 37.66
CA TYR A 262 0.25 -4.70 36.92
C TYR A 262 1.37 -5.35 37.73
N TYR A 263 2.13 -6.23 37.09
CA TYR A 263 3.15 -7.07 37.71
C TYR A 263 4.51 -6.69 37.17
N ILE A 264 5.46 -6.34 38.04
CA ILE A 264 6.85 -6.15 37.63
C ILE A 264 7.56 -7.49 37.70
N GLN A 265 8.03 -7.98 36.54
CA GLN A 265 8.74 -9.24 36.42
C GLN A 265 9.91 -9.15 35.44
N ARG A 266 11.03 -9.78 35.79
CA ARG A 266 12.24 -9.86 34.96
C ARG A 266 12.81 -11.28 34.99
N ASN A 267 13.30 -11.76 33.85
CA ASN A 267 14.00 -13.04 33.78
C ASN A 267 15.48 -12.85 34.12
N VAL A 268 15.99 -13.58 35.11
CA VAL A 268 17.40 -13.61 35.52
C VAL A 268 17.86 -15.06 35.49
N ARG A 269 18.91 -15.38 34.71
CA ARG A 269 19.44 -16.76 34.54
C ARG A 269 18.33 -17.80 34.26
N LYS A 270 17.40 -17.48 33.34
CA LYS A 270 16.22 -18.29 32.96
C LYS A 270 15.17 -18.50 34.07
N LYS A 271 15.31 -17.88 35.24
CA LYS A 271 14.28 -17.85 36.29
C LYS A 271 13.50 -16.54 36.25
N ARG A 272 12.18 -16.60 36.40
CA ARG A 272 11.33 -15.42 36.45
C ARG A 272 11.34 -14.86 37.88
N CYS A 273 11.90 -13.67 38.04
CA CYS A 273 11.94 -12.94 39.30
C CYS A 273 10.77 -11.95 39.35
N TYR A 274 10.05 -11.96 40.46
CA TYR A 274 8.89 -11.12 40.70
C TYR A 274 9.19 -10.03 41.73
N TYR A 275 8.83 -8.79 41.39
CA TYR A 275 9.15 -7.58 42.14
C TYR A 275 7.89 -6.84 42.62
N GLY A 276 6.72 -7.48 42.55
CA GLY A 276 5.47 -6.98 43.14
C GLY A 276 4.34 -6.71 42.14
N SER A 277 3.14 -6.53 42.70
CA SER A 277 1.90 -6.17 42.00
C SER A 277 1.46 -4.76 42.39
N TYR A 278 0.84 -4.08 41.44
CA TYR A 278 0.43 -2.69 41.53
C TYR A 278 -0.94 -2.52 40.89
N GLY A 279 -1.84 -1.76 41.53
CA GLY A 279 -3.18 -1.48 40.97
C GLY A 279 -3.16 -0.40 39.89
N ASN A 280 -2.08 0.39 39.81
CA ASN A 280 -1.92 1.50 38.88
C ASN A 280 -0.69 1.28 37.99
N ILE A 281 -0.84 1.47 36.68
CA ILE A 281 0.27 1.40 35.71
C ILE A 281 1.35 2.45 35.96
N HIS A 282 0.98 3.64 36.46
CA HIS A 282 1.91 4.71 36.75
C HIS A 282 2.81 4.37 37.94
N LEU A 283 2.23 3.86 39.03
CA LEU A 283 2.98 3.30 40.16
C LEU A 283 3.88 2.14 39.71
N ALA A 284 3.36 1.23 38.87
CA ALA A 284 4.17 0.11 38.34
C ALA A 284 5.37 0.60 37.51
N ARG A 285 5.21 1.67 36.73
CA ARG A 285 6.29 2.29 35.95
C ARG A 285 7.31 2.94 36.88
N TYR A 286 6.85 3.75 37.82
CA TYR A 286 7.71 4.43 38.79
C TYR A 286 8.58 3.44 39.56
N VAL A 287 7.97 2.41 40.16
CA VAL A 287 8.71 1.41 40.93
C VAL A 287 9.66 0.60 40.05
N ARG A 288 9.28 0.32 38.79
CA ARG A 288 10.19 -0.31 37.83
C ARG A 288 11.40 0.58 37.55
N ASP A 289 11.21 1.87 37.32
CA ASP A 289 12.30 2.79 36.97
C ASP A 289 13.27 2.94 38.14
N LYS A 290 12.77 3.06 39.38
CA LYS A 290 13.59 2.98 40.61
C LYS A 290 14.33 1.65 40.77
N LEU A 291 13.67 0.53 40.44
CA LEU A 291 14.34 -0.77 40.40
C LEU A 291 15.44 -0.82 39.34
N ILE A 292 15.27 -0.20 38.18
CA ILE A 292 16.30 -0.14 37.15
C ILE A 292 17.49 0.70 37.63
N GLU A 293 17.22 1.88 38.20
CA GLU A 293 18.23 2.80 38.76
C GLU A 293 19.07 2.12 39.84
N ASN A 294 18.43 1.33 40.71
CA ASN A 294 19.09 0.66 41.85
C ASN A 294 19.41 -0.82 41.58
N ASN A 295 19.78 -1.16 40.34
CA ASN A 295 20.27 -2.49 39.97
C ASN A 295 19.35 -3.67 40.39
N TRP A 296 18.05 -3.43 40.41
CA TRP A 296 16.99 -4.37 40.77
C TRP A 296 17.05 -4.87 42.22
N ASN A 297 17.49 -4.03 43.15
CA ASN A 297 17.43 -4.35 44.57
C ASN A 297 15.97 -4.50 45.04
N LYS A 298 15.59 -5.73 45.42
CA LYS A 298 14.21 -6.07 45.79
C LYS A 298 13.83 -5.54 47.18
N ASP A 299 14.81 -5.33 48.05
CA ASP A 299 14.58 -4.91 49.43
C ASP A 299 14.06 -3.46 49.47
N ASP A 300 14.38 -2.66 48.45
CA ASP A 300 13.95 -1.27 48.34
C ASP A 300 12.53 -1.09 47.78
N VAL A 301 11.86 -2.16 47.32
CA VAL A 301 10.52 -2.05 46.70
C VAL A 301 9.51 -1.39 47.63
N GLY A 302 9.57 -1.69 48.93
CA GLY A 302 8.69 -1.07 49.93
C GLY A 302 8.91 0.44 50.04
N LYS A 303 10.18 0.88 49.98
CA LYS A 303 10.58 2.29 50.00
C LYS A 303 10.00 3.04 48.80
N TYR A 304 10.14 2.49 47.59
CA TYR A 304 9.64 3.17 46.37
C TYR A 304 8.12 3.31 46.33
N LYS A 305 7.39 2.34 46.89
CA LYS A 305 5.92 2.44 47.02
C LYS A 305 5.55 3.60 47.94
N ASN A 306 6.17 3.67 49.11
CA ASN A 306 5.92 4.72 50.08
C ASN A 306 6.34 6.11 49.55
N GLU A 307 7.43 6.18 48.77
CA GLU A 307 7.87 7.39 48.10
C GLU A 307 6.81 7.87 47.12
N TYR A 308 6.30 7.01 46.24
CA TYR A 308 5.24 7.35 45.29
C TYR A 308 3.95 7.82 45.97
N ASP A 309 3.52 7.14 47.03
CA ASP A 309 2.30 7.48 47.76
C ASP A 309 2.42 8.82 48.50
N GLY A 310 3.64 9.26 48.83
CA GLY A 310 3.92 10.59 49.41
C GLY A 310 3.80 11.76 48.43
N TYR A 311 3.77 11.50 47.11
CA TYR A 311 3.65 12.52 46.05
C TYR A 311 2.21 12.65 45.48
N ASN A 312 1.20 12.08 46.15
CA ASN A 312 -0.13 11.81 45.60
C ASN A 312 -1.03 13.03 45.25
N GLU A 313 -0.57 14.27 45.36
CA GLU A 313 -1.33 15.41 44.84
C GLU A 313 -0.76 15.85 43.49
N SER A 314 -1.44 15.41 42.42
CA SER A 314 -1.52 16.05 41.09
C SER A 314 -0.49 15.76 40.00
N GLN A 315 0.34 14.71 40.06
CA GLN A 315 1.20 14.40 38.91
C GLN A 315 0.51 13.47 37.90
N TYR A 316 -0.23 14.10 36.98
CA TYR A 316 -0.19 13.69 35.58
C TYR A 316 1.30 13.55 35.20
N TYR A 317 1.81 12.33 35.13
CA TYR A 317 3.17 12.07 34.68
C TYR A 317 3.23 12.54 33.22
N TYR A 318 3.72 13.76 32.99
CA TYR A 318 3.74 14.44 31.70
C TYR A 318 4.23 13.47 30.63
N ASP A 319 3.32 13.16 29.69
CA ASP A 319 3.59 12.24 28.61
C ASP A 319 4.31 13.03 27.51
N THR A 320 5.63 13.09 27.59
CA THR A 320 6.49 13.65 26.52
C THR A 320 6.31 12.93 25.18
N THR A 321 5.58 11.81 25.17
CA THR A 321 5.28 11.02 23.97
C THR A 321 3.97 11.42 23.29
N ASP A 322 3.30 12.49 23.73
CA ASP A 322 2.17 13.10 23.01
C ASP A 322 2.72 13.97 21.87
N ILE A 323 3.10 13.32 20.77
CA ILE A 323 3.83 13.89 19.62
C ILE A 323 3.08 15.06 18.93
N PHE A 324 1.82 15.30 19.28
CA PHE A 324 0.93 16.27 18.62
C PHE A 324 0.34 17.36 19.52
N LEU A 325 0.84 17.54 20.75
CA LEU A 325 0.34 18.64 21.59
C LEU A 325 0.87 20.03 21.20
N ASN A 326 1.90 20.12 20.33
CA ASN A 326 2.55 21.38 19.97
C ASN A 326 2.77 21.57 18.45
N VAL A 327 1.86 21.10 17.59
CA VAL A 327 1.87 21.41 16.14
C VAL A 327 0.61 22.14 15.71
#